data_AF-A0A2T3KUC5-F1
#
_entry.id   AF-A0A2T3KUC5-F1
#
_cell.length_a   1.000
_cell.length_b   1.000
_cell.length_c   1.000
_cell.angle_alpha   90.00
_cell.angle_beta   90.00
_cell.angle_gamma   90.00
#
_symmetry.space_group_name_H-M   'P 1'
#
loop_
_entity.id
_entity.type
_entity.pdbx_description
1 polymer ?
#
loop_
_entity_poly.entity_id
_entity_poly.type
_entity_poly.pdbx_seq_one_letter_code
_entity_poly.pdbx_strand_id
1 'polypeptide(L)'
;MLAVNKNINRIVVLMKKTLITSLITAMPLIISLPAHANYKVNGGTNTLENEFPYFGTVYKNVEWDASVPNRDISCGGVIIAGHYFVSAKHCFTDLGDDFTWWETKEPGNQRPSLPYDTDIKLETDIIIGMEKQKYDIPTVFQDVIRISGVNSQWETADWTEFHDLIILDLSKYIKKDIQLTKAIYLGEAPQEITSIPAKVIGFGNTQCINGDCSKSDVNSEHLLQTNVVMDAGCKGLKYNQFFVPNGYSFRFDQKDQYVCADSVKYNITDKNESYSNANHGDSGGPLIVNEGGNDVTYGVTHTGILTDKETNKRVIYQTFSKDAIELITQQVNGWNAPTVVEVSEIGKNYNVTVQNLTINDVNLFDSEDLVSSDNITLNSDSDCNRLTKPFEICQLSFSVNNDKKGFIELRNAGNSLKINVINNAKSDDLIPYDDKKIDDLIPYDNNDNGGGSLNFISIFMLLGMALLRKR
;
A
#
# COMPACT_ATOMS: atom_id res chain seq x y z
N MET A 1 37.41 -47.42 -48.70
CA MET A 1 37.73 -48.84 -48.42
C MET A 1 37.79 -48.99 -46.90
N LEU A 2 36.77 -49.57 -46.26
CA LEU A 2 36.72 -50.98 -45.83
C LEU A 2 37.89 -51.30 -44.86
N ALA A 3 37.74 -51.84 -43.65
CA ALA A 3 36.60 -52.45 -42.97
C ALA A 3 37.05 -52.88 -41.54
N VAL A 4 36.08 -53.03 -40.62
CA VAL A 4 35.88 -54.19 -39.71
C VAL A 4 36.82 -54.40 -38.48
N ASN A 5 36.25 -54.07 -37.30
CA ASN A 5 35.70 -54.99 -36.26
C ASN A 5 36.59 -55.66 -35.17
N LYS A 6 36.10 -55.46 -33.93
CA LYS A 6 35.92 -56.38 -32.77
C LYS A 6 37.05 -56.69 -31.77
N ASN A 7 36.82 -56.17 -30.56
CA ASN A 7 36.83 -56.78 -29.20
C ASN A 7 38.01 -57.67 -28.75
N ILE A 8 38.46 -57.44 -27.51
CA ILE A 8 38.37 -58.40 -26.38
C ILE A 8 38.71 -57.71 -25.04
N ASN A 9 37.85 -57.96 -24.05
CA ASN A 9 37.99 -57.61 -22.63
C ASN A 9 39.18 -58.30 -21.95
N ARG A 10 39.75 -57.70 -20.89
CA ARG A 10 39.89 -58.39 -19.60
C ARG A 10 40.20 -57.48 -18.41
N ILE A 11 39.44 -57.79 -17.35
CA ILE A 11 39.45 -57.33 -15.97
C ILE A 11 40.76 -57.70 -15.25
N VAL A 12 41.29 -56.80 -14.43
CA VAL A 12 42.09 -57.14 -13.24
C VAL A 12 41.68 -56.22 -12.09
N VAL A 13 41.10 -56.83 -11.06
CA VAL A 13 40.96 -56.28 -9.71
C VAL A 13 42.11 -56.85 -8.88
N LEU A 14 42.89 -56.01 -8.19
CA LEU A 14 43.36 -56.36 -6.84
C LEU A 14 43.92 -55.16 -6.07
N MET A 15 43.41 -55.06 -4.84
CA MET A 15 43.53 -54.01 -3.85
C MET A 15 44.94 -53.85 -3.26
N LYS A 16 45.32 -52.62 -2.91
CA LYS A 16 46.20 -52.34 -1.76
C LYS A 16 45.67 -51.16 -0.95
N LYS A 17 45.37 -51.45 0.32
CA LYS A 17 44.90 -50.53 1.36
C LYS A 17 45.94 -49.44 1.64
N THR A 18 45.49 -48.20 1.78
CA THR A 18 46.13 -47.24 2.68
C THR A 18 45.04 -46.54 3.49
N LEU A 19 45.22 -46.62 4.80
CA LEU A 19 44.36 -46.11 5.87
C LEU A 19 44.65 -44.60 6.01
N ILE A 20 43.64 -43.73 5.86
CA ILE A 20 43.71 -42.36 6.36
C ILE A 20 42.48 -42.11 7.24
N THR A 21 42.81 -41.66 8.43
CA THR A 21 42.02 -41.36 9.61
C THR A 21 40.86 -40.42 9.38
N SER A 22 39.73 -40.81 9.97
CA SER A 22 38.47 -40.10 10.13
C SER A 22 38.66 -38.72 10.77
N LEU A 23 38.18 -37.66 10.10
CA LEU A 23 37.71 -36.44 10.75
C LEU A 23 36.18 -36.45 10.68
N ILE A 24 35.56 -36.63 11.83
CA ILE A 24 34.12 -36.51 12.05
C ILE A 24 33.82 -35.00 12.04
N THR A 25 33.39 -34.48 10.90
CA THR A 25 32.61 -33.24 10.87
C THR A 25 31.15 -33.59 11.12
N ALA A 26 30.72 -33.37 12.36
CA ALA A 26 29.32 -33.36 12.74
C ALA A 26 28.61 -32.27 11.93
N MET A 27 27.85 -32.68 10.92
CA MET A 27 26.85 -31.84 10.27
C MET A 27 25.66 -31.76 11.26
N PRO A 28 25.20 -30.56 11.66
CA PRO A 28 23.92 -30.46 12.32
C PRO A 28 22.85 -30.91 11.33
N LEU A 29 22.17 -32.00 11.69
CA LEU A 29 20.95 -32.45 11.06
C LEU A 29 19.91 -31.35 11.30
N ILE A 30 19.75 -30.43 10.35
CA ILE A 30 18.58 -29.55 10.31
C ILE A 30 17.41 -30.48 9.96
N ILE A 31 16.70 -30.91 11.00
CA ILE A 31 15.40 -31.51 10.86
C ILE A 31 14.51 -30.40 10.30
N SER A 32 14.30 -30.40 8.98
CA SER A 32 13.23 -29.62 8.38
C SER A 32 11.92 -30.18 8.95
N LEU A 33 11.33 -29.47 9.90
CA LEU A 33 9.92 -29.64 10.20
C LEU A 33 9.14 -29.43 8.89
N PRO A 34 8.14 -30.26 8.55
CA PRO A 34 7.22 -29.90 7.50
C PRO A 34 6.52 -28.63 7.97
N ALA A 35 6.82 -27.50 7.33
CA ALA A 35 6.06 -26.28 7.51
C ALA A 35 4.63 -26.59 7.05
N HIS A 36 3.73 -26.74 8.02
CA HIS A 36 2.30 -26.89 7.77
C HIS A 36 1.82 -25.65 7.02
N ALA A 37 1.39 -25.87 5.79
CA ALA A 37 0.93 -24.85 4.86
C ALA A 37 -0.34 -24.17 5.37
N ASN A 38 -0.28 -22.85 5.51
CA ASN A 38 -1.43 -21.97 5.73
C ASN A 38 -1.17 -20.70 4.90
N TYR A 39 -1.94 -20.46 3.83
CA TYR A 39 -1.64 -19.38 2.89
C TYR A 39 -2.91 -18.73 2.26
N LYS A 40 -2.99 -17.37 2.25
CA LYS A 40 -4.05 -16.50 1.66
C LYS A 40 -3.44 -15.15 1.17
N VAL A 41 -4.05 -14.39 0.24
CA VAL A 41 -3.43 -13.94 -1.05
C VAL A 41 -2.98 -15.19 -1.77
N ASN A 42 -3.91 -16.16 -1.80
CA ASN A 42 -3.71 -17.55 -2.19
C ASN A 42 -2.24 -18.06 -2.07
N GLY A 43 -1.58 -17.92 -0.91
CA GLY A 43 -0.11 -18.01 -0.95
C GLY A 43 0.59 -17.05 0.00
N GLY A 44 -0.03 -15.89 0.25
CA GLY A 44 0.50 -14.86 1.12
C GLY A 44 0.37 -15.15 2.61
N THR A 45 0.99 -14.25 3.36
CA THR A 45 1.03 -14.25 4.82
C THR A 45 0.52 -12.91 5.33
N ASN A 46 -0.05 -12.90 6.54
CA ASN A 46 -0.40 -11.65 7.21
C ASN A 46 0.84 -10.74 7.29
N THR A 47 0.63 -9.45 7.09
CA THR A 47 1.65 -8.44 7.38
C THR A 47 1.83 -8.30 8.89
N LEU A 48 3.00 -7.80 9.28
CA LEU A 48 3.22 -7.36 10.65
C LEU A 48 2.53 -5.99 10.87
N GLU A 49 2.25 -5.68 12.13
CA GLU A 49 1.76 -4.36 12.49
C GLU A 49 2.83 -3.30 12.17
N ASN A 50 2.40 -2.19 11.58
CA ASN A 50 3.20 -1.09 11.06
C ASN A 50 4.24 -1.47 10.00
N GLU A 51 4.10 -2.62 9.32
CA GLU A 51 5.03 -3.03 8.25
C GLU A 51 4.91 -2.13 7.01
N PHE A 52 3.68 -1.76 6.67
CA PHE A 52 3.33 -0.97 5.48
C PHE A 52 2.43 0.22 5.84
N PRO A 53 2.90 1.18 6.66
CA PRO A 53 2.08 2.28 7.17
C PRO A 53 1.56 3.18 6.04
N TYR A 54 2.24 3.21 4.90
CA TYR A 54 1.88 3.98 3.71
C TYR A 54 0.75 3.33 2.88
N PHE A 55 0.37 2.07 3.14
CA PHE A 55 -0.70 1.41 2.38
C PHE A 55 -2.03 2.08 2.69
N GLY A 56 -2.83 2.33 1.64
CA GLY A 56 -4.19 2.81 1.79
C GLY A 56 -5.17 1.97 1.00
N THR A 57 -6.42 1.94 1.46
CA THR A 57 -7.51 1.24 0.79
C THR A 57 -8.64 2.19 0.43
N VAL A 58 -9.20 2.02 -0.75
CA VAL A 58 -10.43 2.68 -1.20
C VAL A 58 -11.61 1.86 -0.71
N TYR A 59 -12.37 2.45 0.20
CA TYR A 59 -13.39 1.79 0.97
C TYR A 59 -14.77 2.34 0.59
N LYS A 60 -15.65 1.48 0.08
CA LYS A 60 -16.99 1.83 -0.35
C LYS A 60 -17.98 1.54 0.77
N ASN A 61 -18.77 2.55 1.13
CA ASN A 61 -19.79 2.46 2.16
C ASN A 61 -21.17 2.76 1.56
N VAL A 62 -22.05 1.76 1.58
CA VAL A 62 -23.41 1.87 1.05
C VAL A 62 -24.41 2.09 2.19
N GLU A 63 -25.11 3.22 2.17
CA GLU A 63 -26.23 3.52 3.07
C GLU A 63 -27.54 2.95 2.49
N TRP A 64 -27.66 1.62 2.40
CA TRP A 64 -28.84 0.96 1.78
C TRP A 64 -29.91 0.55 2.80
N ASP A 65 -29.51 0.18 4.02
CA ASP A 65 -30.42 -0.21 5.11
C ASP A 65 -29.67 -0.09 6.45
N ALA A 66 -30.27 0.55 7.46
CA ALA A 66 -29.70 0.69 8.80
C ALA A 66 -29.38 -0.67 9.47
N SER A 67 -29.87 -1.79 8.91
CA SER A 67 -29.63 -3.14 9.43
C SER A 67 -28.43 -3.86 8.83
N VAL A 68 -27.93 -3.50 7.63
CA VAL A 68 -26.69 -4.07 7.05
C VAL A 68 -26.06 -3.06 6.06
N PRO A 69 -25.05 -2.27 6.46
CA PRO A 69 -24.27 -1.51 5.50
C PRO A 69 -23.50 -2.50 4.62
N ASN A 70 -23.69 -2.44 3.30
CA ASN A 70 -22.81 -3.16 2.37
C ASN A 70 -21.51 -2.37 2.30
N ARG A 71 -20.46 -2.92 2.91
CA ARG A 71 -19.16 -2.27 3.00
C ARG A 71 -18.16 -3.13 2.26
N ASP A 72 -17.39 -2.51 1.38
CA ASP A 72 -16.48 -3.26 0.52
C ASP A 72 -15.15 -2.53 0.34
N ILE A 73 -14.06 -3.29 0.44
CA ILE A 73 -12.74 -2.84 0.03
C ILE A 73 -12.68 -2.99 -1.48
N SER A 74 -12.69 -1.86 -2.17
CA SER A 74 -12.75 -1.86 -3.63
C SER A 74 -11.37 -1.90 -4.28
N CYS A 75 -10.39 -1.22 -3.70
CA CYS A 75 -9.04 -1.06 -4.24
C CYS A 75 -8.01 -0.74 -3.16
N GLY A 76 -6.74 -0.91 -3.47
CA GLY A 76 -5.59 -0.43 -2.71
C GLY A 76 -4.91 0.80 -3.33
N GLY A 77 -3.85 1.26 -2.67
CA GLY A 77 -2.98 2.34 -3.12
C GLY A 77 -1.95 2.68 -2.05
N VAL A 78 -1.19 3.75 -2.27
CA VAL A 78 -0.15 4.19 -1.33
C VAL A 78 -0.14 5.70 -1.15
N ILE A 79 0.21 6.14 0.06
CA ILE A 79 0.49 7.53 0.36
C ILE A 79 1.95 7.85 0.10
N ILE A 80 2.18 8.95 -0.60
CA ILE A 80 3.49 9.57 -0.81
C ILE A 80 3.42 11.05 -0.43
N ALA A 81 4.58 11.65 -0.16
CA ALA A 81 4.72 13.08 0.11
C ALA A 81 3.71 13.61 1.15
N GLY A 82 3.40 12.78 2.16
CA GLY A 82 2.54 13.12 3.30
C GLY A 82 1.03 13.13 3.03
N HIS A 83 0.59 13.36 1.80
CA HIS A 83 -0.84 13.54 1.50
C HIS A 83 -1.28 13.19 0.08
N TYR A 84 -0.38 12.75 -0.80
CA TYR A 84 -0.77 12.30 -2.14
C TYR A 84 -1.08 10.81 -2.13
N PHE A 85 -2.22 10.41 -2.68
CA PHE A 85 -2.60 9.01 -2.82
C PHE A 85 -2.42 8.55 -4.27
N VAL A 86 -1.58 7.53 -4.46
CA VAL A 86 -1.32 6.90 -5.76
C VAL A 86 -2.07 5.58 -5.81
N SER A 87 -2.88 5.40 -6.85
CA SER A 87 -3.70 4.20 -7.04
C SER A 87 -4.02 4.00 -8.52
N ALA A 88 -4.92 3.06 -8.82
CA ALA A 88 -5.41 2.82 -10.16
C ALA A 88 -6.62 3.71 -10.47
N LYS A 89 -6.67 4.28 -11.68
CA LYS A 89 -7.76 5.17 -12.10
C LYS A 89 -9.11 4.47 -12.06
N HIS A 90 -9.20 3.22 -12.54
CA HIS A 90 -10.44 2.46 -12.60
C HIS A 90 -11.11 2.22 -11.23
N CYS A 91 -10.38 2.44 -10.13
CA CYS A 91 -10.94 2.40 -8.78
C CYS A 91 -11.90 3.56 -8.49
N PHE A 92 -11.79 4.65 -9.26
CA PHE A 92 -12.46 5.92 -9.04
C PHE A 92 -13.42 6.29 -10.17
N THR A 93 -13.82 5.31 -10.96
CA THR A 93 -14.60 5.55 -12.17
C THR A 93 -15.90 4.76 -12.11
N ASP A 94 -16.97 5.32 -12.67
CA ASP A 94 -18.25 4.61 -12.74
C ASP A 94 -18.17 3.44 -13.75
N LEU A 95 -18.99 2.41 -13.57
CA LEU A 95 -18.89 1.18 -14.38
C LEU A 95 -19.09 1.47 -15.87
N GLY A 96 -18.00 1.32 -16.64
CA GLY A 96 -17.98 1.51 -18.09
C GLY A 96 -17.71 2.95 -18.55
N ASP A 97 -17.40 3.86 -17.62
CA ASP A 97 -17.03 5.24 -17.95
C ASP A 97 -15.51 5.44 -17.88
N ASP A 98 -14.97 6.24 -18.80
CA ASP A 98 -13.56 6.63 -18.83
C ASP A 98 -13.29 7.85 -17.92
N PHE A 99 -14.32 8.41 -17.29
CA PHE A 99 -14.22 9.55 -16.37
C PHE A 99 -14.33 9.14 -14.91
N THR A 100 -13.65 9.88 -14.05
CA THR A 100 -13.78 9.73 -12.61
C THR A 100 -15.16 10.19 -12.14
N TRP A 101 -15.68 9.57 -11.09
CA TRP A 101 -17.08 9.80 -10.67
C TRP A 101 -17.39 11.21 -10.17
N TRP A 102 -16.37 12.07 -9.99
CA TRP A 102 -16.51 13.46 -9.56
C TRP A 102 -16.47 14.49 -10.70
N GLU A 103 -15.94 14.17 -11.89
CA GLU A 103 -15.66 15.15 -12.95
C GLU A 103 -16.88 15.94 -13.44
N THR A 104 -18.06 15.33 -13.41
CA THR A 104 -19.31 15.93 -13.92
C THR A 104 -20.23 16.43 -12.81
N LYS A 105 -19.75 16.47 -11.56
CA LYS A 105 -20.58 16.73 -10.37
C LYS A 105 -19.98 17.89 -9.57
N GLU A 106 -20.86 18.74 -9.06
CA GLU A 106 -20.48 19.86 -8.19
C GLU A 106 -19.91 19.36 -6.85
N PRO A 107 -18.91 20.05 -6.26
CA PRO A 107 -18.46 19.81 -4.90
C PRO A 107 -19.61 19.63 -3.90
N GLY A 108 -19.45 18.70 -2.96
CA GLY A 108 -20.49 18.28 -2.01
C GLY A 108 -21.51 17.28 -2.58
N ASN A 109 -21.51 17.02 -3.89
CA ASN A 109 -22.40 16.06 -4.55
C ASN A 109 -21.66 14.98 -5.35
N GLN A 110 -20.33 15.02 -5.34
CA GLN A 110 -19.48 14.07 -6.05
C GLN A 110 -19.50 12.72 -5.32
N ARG A 111 -20.19 11.73 -5.91
CA ARG A 111 -20.36 10.38 -5.39
C ARG A 111 -20.23 9.37 -6.53
N PRO A 112 -19.67 8.17 -6.31
CA PRO A 112 -19.77 7.11 -7.29
C PRO A 112 -21.23 6.69 -7.51
N SER A 113 -21.53 6.28 -8.73
CA SER A 113 -22.87 5.88 -9.17
C SER A 113 -22.99 4.36 -9.16
N LEU A 114 -24.15 3.83 -8.73
CA LEU A 114 -24.46 2.41 -8.89
C LEU A 114 -25.23 2.17 -10.21
N PRO A 115 -24.91 1.11 -10.97
CA PRO A 115 -25.43 0.89 -12.32
C PRO A 115 -26.94 0.60 -12.39
N TYR A 116 -27.60 0.35 -11.25
CA TYR A 116 -29.01 -0.08 -11.22
C TYR A 116 -29.86 0.62 -10.17
N ASP A 117 -29.30 1.55 -9.39
CA ASP A 117 -30.04 2.17 -8.31
C ASP A 117 -29.57 3.60 -8.01
N THR A 118 -30.45 4.56 -8.28
CA THR A 118 -30.19 5.99 -8.11
C THR A 118 -30.52 6.51 -6.72
N ASP A 119 -31.24 5.73 -5.91
CA ASP A 119 -31.67 6.14 -4.57
C ASP A 119 -30.62 5.78 -3.50
N ILE A 120 -29.64 4.94 -3.87
CA ILE A 120 -28.53 4.56 -3.01
C ILE A 120 -27.47 5.63 -2.99
N LYS A 121 -27.18 6.12 -1.79
CA LYS A 121 -26.01 6.92 -1.52
C LYS A 121 -24.81 6.01 -1.26
N LEU A 122 -23.96 5.88 -2.27
CA LEU A 122 -22.65 5.29 -2.12
C LEU A 122 -21.64 6.39 -1.72
N GLU A 123 -20.94 6.15 -0.63
CA GLU A 123 -19.79 6.95 -0.20
C GLU A 123 -18.49 6.16 -0.41
N THR A 124 -17.39 6.88 -0.59
CA THR A 124 -16.05 6.35 -0.76
C THR A 124 -15.12 7.10 0.17
N ASP A 125 -14.42 6.34 0.99
CA ASP A 125 -13.39 6.80 1.90
C ASP A 125 -12.04 6.20 1.49
N ILE A 126 -10.95 6.89 1.83
CA ILE A 126 -9.60 6.34 1.77
C ILE A 126 -9.16 6.06 3.22
N ILE A 127 -8.80 4.81 3.50
CA ILE A 127 -8.35 4.39 4.83
C ILE A 127 -6.86 4.07 4.77
N ILE A 128 -6.07 4.83 5.53
CA ILE A 128 -4.60 4.78 5.49
C ILE A 128 -4.06 3.99 6.67
N GLY A 129 -3.02 3.19 6.42
CA GLY A 129 -2.39 2.31 7.39
C GLY A 129 -3.32 1.17 7.82
N MET A 130 -4.27 0.77 6.97
CA MET A 130 -5.23 -0.28 7.29
C MET A 130 -4.54 -1.65 7.32
N GLU A 131 -4.61 -2.33 8.47
CA GLU A 131 -3.92 -3.61 8.69
C GLU A 131 -4.89 -4.75 8.98
N LYS A 132 -6.05 -4.45 9.54
CA LYS A 132 -7.03 -5.45 9.97
C LYS A 132 -8.46 -4.97 9.76
N GLN A 133 -9.33 -5.91 9.44
CA GLN A 133 -10.76 -5.72 9.43
C GLN A 133 -11.51 -6.90 10.02
N LYS A 134 -12.78 -6.65 10.36
CA LYS A 134 -13.73 -7.67 10.79
C LYS A 134 -15.07 -7.43 10.15
N TYR A 135 -15.57 -8.39 9.38
CA TYR A 135 -16.81 -8.25 8.60
C TYR A 135 -16.81 -7.00 7.73
N ASP A 136 -15.71 -6.81 7.01
CA ASP A 136 -15.45 -5.64 6.20
C ASP A 136 -15.36 -4.32 6.96
N ILE A 137 -15.30 -4.32 8.30
CA ILE A 137 -15.14 -3.09 9.10
C ILE A 137 -13.65 -2.93 9.48
N PRO A 138 -13.00 -1.81 9.11
CA PRO A 138 -11.65 -1.49 9.54
C PRO A 138 -11.54 -1.48 11.07
N THR A 139 -10.51 -2.14 11.61
CA THR A 139 -10.29 -2.26 13.06
C THR A 139 -8.92 -1.74 13.50
N VAL A 140 -7.95 -1.72 12.59
CA VAL A 140 -6.62 -1.16 12.82
C VAL A 140 -6.25 -0.34 11.60
N PHE A 141 -6.16 0.98 11.78
CA PHE A 141 -5.80 1.96 10.76
C PHE A 141 -5.24 3.23 11.42
N GLN A 142 -4.56 4.07 10.63
CA GLN A 142 -3.99 5.33 11.08
C GLN A 142 -4.95 6.50 10.87
N ASP A 143 -5.49 6.63 9.66
CA ASP A 143 -6.35 7.75 9.27
C ASP A 143 -7.50 7.29 8.35
N VAL A 144 -8.61 8.01 8.39
CA VAL A 144 -9.76 7.85 7.47
C VAL A 144 -10.05 9.19 6.83
N ILE A 145 -10.02 9.22 5.50
CA ILE A 145 -10.16 10.42 4.68
C ILE A 145 -11.42 10.28 3.85
N ARG A 146 -12.42 11.12 4.13
CA ARG A 146 -13.73 11.08 3.46
C ARG A 146 -13.67 11.93 2.20
N ILE A 147 -13.72 11.28 1.04
CA ILE A 147 -13.46 11.95 -0.25
C ILE A 147 -14.70 12.15 -1.13
N SER A 148 -15.85 11.58 -0.75
CA SER A 148 -17.08 11.67 -1.52
C SER A 148 -18.21 12.37 -0.77
N GLY A 149 -19.32 12.54 -1.48
CA GLY A 149 -20.57 13.04 -0.95
C GLY A 149 -20.42 14.47 -0.46
N VAL A 150 -21.01 14.75 0.70
CA VAL A 150 -21.05 16.10 1.28
C VAL A 150 -19.68 16.65 1.64
N ASN A 151 -18.68 15.77 1.81
CA ASN A 151 -17.31 16.17 2.14
C ASN A 151 -16.47 16.45 0.89
N SER A 152 -16.93 16.02 -0.29
CA SER A 152 -16.16 16.07 -1.53
C SER A 152 -15.93 17.50 -2.01
N GLN A 153 -14.71 17.81 -2.40
CA GLN A 153 -14.25 19.12 -2.87
C GLN A 153 -13.32 18.99 -4.09
N TRP A 154 -13.51 17.95 -4.90
CA TRP A 154 -12.62 17.68 -6.03
C TRP A 154 -12.76 18.75 -7.11
N GLU A 155 -11.62 19.32 -7.49
CA GLU A 155 -11.41 20.19 -8.62
C GLU A 155 -10.35 19.58 -9.55
N THR A 156 -10.25 20.06 -10.79
CA THR A 156 -9.28 19.54 -11.79
C THR A 156 -7.82 19.65 -11.33
N ALA A 157 -7.50 20.54 -10.40
CA ALA A 157 -6.14 20.70 -9.88
C ALA A 157 -5.77 19.67 -8.79
N ASP A 158 -6.76 18.99 -8.20
CA ASP A 158 -6.55 18.11 -7.05
C ASP A 158 -6.13 16.69 -7.45
N TRP A 159 -5.98 16.42 -8.73
CA TRP A 159 -5.61 15.09 -9.21
C TRP A 159 -5.02 15.15 -10.61
N THR A 160 -4.24 14.13 -10.94
CA THR A 160 -3.79 13.87 -12.31
C THR A 160 -3.89 12.38 -12.59
N GLU A 161 -3.92 12.02 -13.87
CA GLU A 161 -4.03 10.64 -14.30
C GLU A 161 -3.12 10.35 -15.49
N PHE A 162 -2.71 9.09 -15.61
CA PHE A 162 -1.99 8.59 -16.76
C PHE A 162 -2.40 7.15 -17.05
N HIS A 163 -3.20 6.96 -18.09
CA HIS A 163 -3.83 5.66 -18.39
C HIS A 163 -4.62 5.15 -17.18
N ASP A 164 -4.20 4.04 -16.57
CA ASP A 164 -4.83 3.53 -15.35
C ASP A 164 -4.11 3.96 -14.06
N LEU A 165 -3.21 4.94 -14.09
CA LEU A 165 -2.67 5.57 -12.88
C LEU A 165 -3.50 6.80 -12.52
N ILE A 166 -3.71 7.00 -11.23
CA ILE A 166 -4.25 8.25 -10.69
C ILE A 166 -3.47 8.68 -9.45
N ILE A 167 -3.25 9.98 -9.33
CA ILE A 167 -2.61 10.63 -8.19
C ILE A 167 -3.58 11.66 -7.67
N LEU A 168 -4.00 11.50 -6.42
CA LEU A 168 -4.94 12.38 -5.74
C LEU A 168 -4.21 13.23 -4.71
N ASP A 169 -4.39 14.54 -4.73
CA ASP A 169 -4.00 15.45 -3.67
C ASP A 169 -5.09 15.44 -2.57
N LEU A 170 -4.74 14.93 -1.39
CA LEU A 170 -5.66 14.87 -0.25
C LEU A 170 -5.57 16.09 0.67
N SER A 171 -4.77 17.11 0.33
CA SER A 171 -4.50 18.28 1.18
C SER A 171 -5.76 19.00 1.66
N LYS A 172 -6.81 19.10 0.82
CA LYS A 172 -8.11 19.69 1.18
C LYS A 172 -8.89 18.88 2.22
N TYR A 173 -8.61 17.58 2.33
CA TYR A 173 -9.35 16.64 3.18
C TYR A 173 -8.68 16.37 4.52
N ILE A 174 -7.44 16.82 4.70
CA ILE A 174 -6.66 16.59 5.91
C ILE A 174 -6.19 17.92 6.53
N LYS A 175 -5.96 17.92 7.84
CA LYS A 175 -5.47 19.12 8.57
C LYS A 175 -3.96 19.18 8.69
N LYS A 176 -3.30 18.04 8.52
CA LYS A 176 -1.86 17.81 8.69
C LYS A 176 -1.47 16.63 7.81
N ASP A 177 -0.20 16.57 7.43
CA ASP A 177 0.36 15.39 6.75
C ASP A 177 0.09 14.12 7.55
N ILE A 178 -0.18 13.04 6.83
CA ILE A 178 -0.37 11.69 7.37
C ILE A 178 0.93 11.26 8.06
N GLN A 179 0.82 10.65 9.24
CA GLN A 179 1.97 10.29 10.06
C GLN A 179 2.52 8.91 9.66
N LEU A 180 3.57 8.90 8.86
CA LEU A 180 4.21 7.72 8.30
C LEU A 180 5.59 7.52 8.91
N THR A 181 5.78 6.41 9.63
CA THR A 181 7.08 5.97 10.15
C THR A 181 7.98 5.36 9.09
N LYS A 182 7.39 4.99 7.95
CA LYS A 182 8.06 4.47 6.76
C LYS A 182 7.37 5.03 5.52
N ALA A 183 8.13 5.44 4.52
CA ALA A 183 7.62 5.84 3.22
C ALA A 183 7.88 4.76 2.17
N ILE A 184 7.07 4.79 1.11
CA ILE A 184 7.35 4.09 -0.13
C ILE A 184 7.84 5.11 -1.17
N TYR A 185 8.78 4.71 -2.01
CA TYR A 185 9.37 5.55 -3.05
C TYR A 185 8.89 5.11 -4.44
N LEU A 186 8.80 6.05 -5.37
CA LEU A 186 8.39 5.74 -6.75
C LEU A 186 9.62 5.44 -7.61
N GLY A 187 9.64 4.31 -8.30
CA GLY A 187 10.75 3.93 -9.19
C GLY A 187 10.37 3.91 -10.66
N GLU A 188 11.33 4.16 -11.54
CA GLU A 188 11.19 3.85 -12.97
C GLU A 188 11.56 2.39 -13.20
N ALA A 189 10.66 1.59 -13.77
CA ALA A 189 10.90 0.17 -13.98
C ALA A 189 12.09 -0.06 -14.94
N PRO A 190 13.09 -0.87 -14.57
CA PRO A 190 14.25 -1.11 -15.41
C PRO A 190 13.88 -1.98 -16.62
N GLN A 191 13.85 -1.36 -17.80
CA GLN A 191 13.42 -2.00 -19.06
C GLN A 191 14.32 -3.15 -19.53
N GLU A 192 15.57 -3.19 -19.08
CA GLU A 192 16.56 -4.20 -19.51
C GLU A 192 16.60 -5.44 -18.60
N ILE A 193 16.00 -5.38 -17.39
CA ILE A 193 16.08 -6.47 -16.42
C ILE A 193 14.90 -7.41 -16.59
N THR A 194 15.20 -8.69 -16.76
CA THR A 194 14.19 -9.70 -17.12
C THR A 194 13.47 -10.31 -15.92
N SER A 195 13.94 -10.08 -14.69
CA SER A 195 13.36 -10.67 -13.50
C SER A 195 13.84 -9.95 -12.23
N ILE A 196 12.91 -9.42 -11.45
CA ILE A 196 13.20 -8.76 -10.16
C ILE A 196 12.30 -9.37 -9.09
N PRO A 197 12.87 -9.85 -7.96
CA PRO A 197 12.07 -10.24 -6.81
C PRO A 197 11.25 -9.05 -6.30
N ALA A 198 9.95 -9.24 -6.19
CA ALA A 198 9.02 -8.22 -5.74
C ALA A 198 8.02 -8.80 -4.75
N LYS A 199 7.23 -7.91 -4.15
CA LYS A 199 6.17 -8.20 -3.20
C LYS A 199 4.92 -7.44 -3.61
N VAL A 200 3.77 -8.05 -3.39
CA VAL A 200 2.47 -7.39 -3.53
C VAL A 200 1.75 -7.45 -2.19
N ILE A 201 0.97 -6.42 -1.89
CA ILE A 201 0.18 -6.32 -0.67
C ILE A 201 -1.26 -5.90 -0.98
N GLY A 202 -2.20 -6.36 -0.16
CA GLY A 202 -3.60 -5.99 -0.28
C GLY A 202 -4.53 -6.89 0.53
N PHE A 203 -5.83 -6.61 0.44
CA PHE A 203 -6.90 -7.33 1.15
C PHE A 203 -7.64 -8.32 0.25
N GLY A 204 -7.35 -8.32 -1.06
CA GLY A 204 -7.90 -9.26 -2.01
C GLY A 204 -7.57 -10.69 -1.63
N ASN A 205 -8.59 -11.52 -1.47
CA ASN A 205 -8.40 -12.89 -1.04
C ASN A 205 -9.28 -13.87 -1.79
N THR A 206 -8.67 -14.54 -2.76
CA THR A 206 -9.38 -15.52 -3.55
C THR A 206 -9.36 -16.92 -2.90
N GLN A 207 -10.34 -17.32 -2.09
CA GLN A 207 -10.41 -18.70 -1.62
C GLN A 207 -10.99 -19.65 -2.68
N CYS A 208 -10.14 -20.50 -3.26
CA CYS A 208 -10.60 -21.62 -4.08
C CYS A 208 -11.05 -22.80 -3.21
N ILE A 209 -12.34 -23.12 -3.20
CA ILE A 209 -12.89 -24.25 -2.43
C ILE A 209 -13.01 -25.46 -3.37
N ASN A 210 -12.29 -26.54 -3.10
CA ASN A 210 -12.27 -27.75 -3.96
C ASN A 210 -11.91 -27.46 -5.44
N GLY A 211 -11.06 -26.46 -5.68
CA GLY A 211 -10.68 -26.01 -7.03
C GLY A 211 -11.74 -25.18 -7.76
N ASP A 212 -12.81 -24.76 -7.06
CA ASP A 212 -13.77 -23.77 -7.52
C ASP A 212 -13.40 -22.41 -6.91
N CYS A 213 -12.98 -21.48 -7.76
CA CYS A 213 -12.59 -20.12 -7.40
C CYS A 213 -13.68 -19.09 -7.75
N SER A 214 -14.91 -19.53 -8.04
CA SER A 214 -16.02 -18.65 -8.46
C SER A 214 -16.76 -17.94 -7.32
N LYS A 215 -16.36 -18.20 -6.06
CA LYS A 215 -17.01 -17.65 -4.85
C LYS A 215 -16.08 -16.74 -4.06
N SER A 216 -15.23 -16.03 -4.77
CA SER A 216 -13.90 -15.75 -4.27
C SER A 216 -13.59 -14.27 -4.04
N ASP A 217 -14.63 -13.46 -3.97
CA ASP A 217 -14.56 -12.00 -3.87
C ASP A 217 -14.65 -11.51 -2.42
N VAL A 218 -14.11 -12.27 -1.46
CA VAL A 218 -14.17 -11.89 -0.05
C VAL A 218 -12.83 -11.33 0.38
N ASN A 219 -12.85 -10.12 0.95
CA ASN A 219 -11.67 -9.50 1.53
C ASN A 219 -11.12 -10.31 2.71
N SER A 220 -9.81 -10.31 2.90
CA SER A 220 -9.17 -10.92 4.08
C SER A 220 -9.42 -10.11 5.35
N GLU A 221 -9.32 -10.75 6.52
CA GLU A 221 -9.38 -10.04 7.82
C GLU A 221 -8.09 -9.26 8.12
N HIS A 222 -6.99 -9.57 7.43
CA HIS A 222 -5.69 -8.93 7.61
C HIS A 222 -5.19 -8.40 6.28
N LEU A 223 -4.38 -7.35 6.31
CA LEU A 223 -3.54 -7.01 5.18
C LEU A 223 -2.60 -8.19 4.93
N LEU A 224 -2.53 -8.62 3.67
CA LEU A 224 -1.76 -9.77 3.26
C LEU A 224 -0.61 -9.31 2.38
N GLN A 225 0.46 -10.10 2.38
CA GLN A 225 1.61 -9.91 1.50
C GLN A 225 2.01 -11.21 0.85
N THR A 226 2.51 -11.15 -0.39
CA THR A 226 3.17 -12.29 -1.00
C THR A 226 4.30 -11.91 -1.94
N ASN A 227 5.24 -12.83 -2.12
CA ASN A 227 6.36 -12.65 -3.05
C ASN A 227 5.94 -13.01 -4.47
N VAL A 228 6.40 -12.21 -5.43
CA VAL A 228 6.20 -12.40 -6.86
C VAL A 228 7.52 -12.18 -7.59
N VAL A 229 7.54 -12.53 -8.87
CA VAL A 229 8.68 -12.23 -9.74
C VAL A 229 8.20 -11.27 -10.82
N MET A 230 8.69 -10.04 -10.75
CA MET A 230 8.41 -9.00 -11.75
C MET A 230 9.25 -9.23 -13.01
N ASP A 231 8.62 -9.14 -14.18
CA ASP A 231 9.21 -9.20 -15.51
C ASP A 231 8.91 -7.88 -16.26
N ALA A 232 9.97 -7.11 -16.54
CA ALA A 232 9.86 -5.88 -17.30
C ALA A 232 9.58 -6.20 -18.78
N GLY A 233 8.57 -5.55 -19.34
CA GLY A 233 8.14 -5.78 -20.73
C GLY A 233 7.29 -7.04 -20.95
N CYS A 234 6.85 -7.71 -19.87
CA CYS A 234 5.80 -8.72 -19.90
C CYS A 234 6.02 -9.81 -20.98
N LYS A 235 7.17 -10.50 -20.96
CA LYS A 235 7.55 -11.42 -22.03
C LYS A 235 6.53 -12.53 -22.23
N GLY A 236 6.16 -12.77 -23.48
CA GLY A 236 5.25 -13.85 -23.87
C GLY A 236 3.76 -13.50 -23.83
N LEU A 237 3.39 -12.24 -23.55
CA LEU A 237 2.03 -11.76 -23.80
C LEU A 237 1.71 -11.79 -25.29
N LYS A 238 0.57 -12.38 -25.64
CA LYS A 238 0.07 -12.41 -27.02
C LYS A 238 -1.16 -11.52 -27.14
N TYR A 239 -1.27 -10.79 -28.24
CA TYR A 239 -2.40 -9.91 -28.55
C TYR A 239 -3.77 -10.57 -28.37
N ASN A 240 -3.90 -11.86 -28.71
CA ASN A 240 -5.16 -12.60 -28.68
C ASN A 240 -5.57 -13.12 -27.29
N GLN A 241 -4.79 -12.83 -26.24
CA GLN A 241 -5.14 -13.19 -24.86
C GLN A 241 -6.01 -12.11 -24.18
N PHE A 242 -6.42 -11.07 -24.91
CA PHE A 242 -7.12 -9.91 -24.39
C PHE A 242 -8.41 -9.66 -25.16
N PHE A 243 -9.50 -9.45 -24.42
CA PHE A 243 -10.80 -9.09 -24.98
C PHE A 243 -10.91 -7.56 -25.18
N VAL A 244 -11.86 -7.18 -26.04
CA VAL A 244 -12.17 -5.84 -26.62
C VAL A 244 -12.21 -4.70 -25.57
N PRO A 245 -11.78 -3.46 -25.91
CA PRO A 245 -11.36 -2.44 -24.93
C PRO A 245 -12.51 -1.66 -24.28
N ASN A 246 -12.45 -1.49 -22.96
CA ASN A 246 -12.90 -0.27 -22.26
C ASN A 246 -11.66 0.59 -21.90
N GLY A 247 -11.82 1.84 -21.44
CA GLY A 247 -10.67 2.76 -21.29
C GLY A 247 -9.59 2.31 -20.30
N TYR A 248 -9.93 1.45 -19.34
CA TYR A 248 -9.00 0.79 -18.40
C TYR A 248 -8.64 -0.64 -18.80
N SER A 249 -8.98 -1.08 -20.01
CA SER A 249 -8.50 -2.36 -20.52
C SER A 249 -7.04 -2.21 -20.92
N PHE A 250 -6.23 -3.22 -20.57
CA PHE A 250 -4.87 -3.35 -21.07
C PHE A 250 -4.81 -3.11 -22.58
N ARG A 251 -4.00 -2.12 -23.00
CA ARG A 251 -3.78 -1.85 -24.41
C ARG A 251 -2.44 -2.42 -24.83
N PHE A 252 -2.46 -3.38 -25.77
CA PHE A 252 -1.23 -4.08 -26.16
C PHE A 252 -0.17 -3.16 -26.79
N ASP A 253 -0.58 -2.06 -27.42
CA ASP A 253 0.31 -1.00 -27.92
C ASP A 253 1.03 -0.24 -26.80
N GLN A 254 0.50 -0.28 -25.57
CA GLN A 254 1.10 0.28 -24.36
C GLN A 254 1.94 -0.74 -23.57
N LYS A 255 2.23 -1.92 -24.13
CA LYS A 255 2.98 -3.01 -23.45
C LYS A 255 4.29 -2.58 -22.77
N ASP A 256 4.95 -1.53 -23.29
CA ASP A 256 6.23 -1.03 -22.77
C ASP A 256 6.04 -0.08 -21.56
N GLN A 257 4.80 0.29 -21.24
CA GLN A 257 4.39 1.04 -20.06
C GLN A 257 3.84 0.13 -18.94
N TYR A 258 3.93 -1.18 -19.10
CA TYR A 258 3.53 -2.15 -18.09
C TYR A 258 4.72 -3.00 -17.63
N VAL A 259 4.59 -3.48 -16.39
CA VAL A 259 5.35 -4.63 -15.91
C VAL A 259 4.38 -5.73 -15.57
N CYS A 260 4.85 -6.97 -15.64
CA CYS A 260 4.06 -8.11 -15.26
C CYS A 260 4.68 -8.82 -14.08
N ALA A 261 3.87 -9.49 -13.28
CA ALA A 261 4.38 -10.44 -12.30
C ALA A 261 3.72 -11.79 -12.51
N ASP A 262 4.55 -12.83 -12.56
CA ASP A 262 4.08 -14.21 -12.55
C ASP A 262 3.92 -14.70 -11.11
N SER A 263 2.84 -15.43 -10.87
CA SER A 263 2.63 -16.13 -9.60
C SER A 263 3.72 -17.18 -9.40
N VAL A 264 4.44 -17.13 -8.27
CA VAL A 264 5.55 -18.06 -7.96
C VAL A 264 5.11 -19.51 -7.69
N LYS A 265 3.82 -19.74 -7.51
CA LYS A 265 3.20 -21.05 -7.31
C LYS A 265 1.99 -21.15 -8.23
N TYR A 266 2.07 -22.00 -9.25
CA TYR A 266 1.00 -22.23 -10.22
C TYR A 266 1.06 -23.65 -10.76
N ASN A 267 0.02 -24.45 -10.51
CA ASN A 267 -0.16 -25.77 -11.10
C ASN A 267 -1.61 -25.99 -11.55
N ILE A 268 -1.82 -26.03 -12.87
CA ILE A 268 -3.13 -26.29 -13.52
C ILE A 268 -3.75 -27.62 -13.08
N THR A 269 -2.91 -28.60 -12.71
CA THR A 269 -3.35 -29.98 -12.50
C THR A 269 -3.74 -30.29 -11.05
N ASP A 270 -3.34 -29.44 -10.09
CA ASP A 270 -3.69 -29.61 -8.68
C ASP A 270 -4.79 -28.62 -8.28
N LYS A 271 -5.98 -29.16 -7.96
CA LYS A 271 -7.14 -28.38 -7.51
C LYS A 271 -6.98 -27.77 -6.11
N ASN A 272 -5.90 -28.12 -5.41
CA ASN A 272 -5.59 -27.67 -4.06
C ASN A 272 -4.37 -26.74 -4.00
N GLU A 273 -3.76 -26.37 -5.13
CA GLU A 273 -2.63 -25.44 -5.13
C GLU A 273 -3.07 -23.97 -5.08
N SER A 274 -2.18 -23.14 -4.53
CA SER A 274 -2.42 -21.76 -4.11
C SER A 274 -1.66 -20.78 -5.03
N TYR A 275 -2.36 -19.76 -5.52
CA TYR A 275 -1.90 -18.65 -6.38
C TYR A 275 -1.31 -17.45 -5.62
N SER A 276 0.00 -17.24 -5.72
CA SER A 276 0.68 -16.16 -5.00
C SER A 276 0.83 -14.89 -5.85
N ASN A 277 -0.23 -14.08 -5.97
CA ASN A 277 -0.18 -12.76 -6.63
C ASN A 277 -1.40 -11.88 -6.25
N ALA A 278 -1.39 -10.61 -6.67
CA ALA A 278 -2.50 -9.69 -6.50
C ALA A 278 -3.78 -10.20 -7.19
N ASN A 279 -4.91 -9.87 -6.59
CA ASN A 279 -6.21 -10.39 -7.00
C ASN A 279 -7.32 -9.33 -6.94
N HIS A 280 -8.58 -9.76 -7.11
CA HIS A 280 -9.75 -8.90 -6.96
C HIS A 280 -9.72 -8.20 -5.59
N GLY A 281 -9.91 -6.88 -5.57
CA GLY A 281 -9.75 -6.02 -4.38
C GLY A 281 -8.35 -5.43 -4.20
N ASP A 282 -7.32 -5.91 -4.90
CA ASP A 282 -5.94 -5.39 -4.82
C ASP A 282 -5.61 -4.37 -5.92
N SER A 283 -6.56 -4.06 -6.81
CA SER A 283 -6.43 -3.01 -7.83
C SER A 283 -5.93 -1.71 -7.23
N GLY A 284 -4.99 -1.04 -7.89
CA GLY A 284 -4.34 0.17 -7.37
C GLY A 284 -3.27 -0.07 -6.31
N GLY A 285 -3.19 -1.27 -5.71
CA GLY A 285 -2.14 -1.63 -4.75
C GLY A 285 -0.73 -1.65 -5.36
N PRO A 286 0.34 -1.49 -4.56
CA PRO A 286 1.69 -1.34 -5.08
C PRO A 286 2.36 -2.68 -5.45
N LEU A 287 3.22 -2.65 -6.48
CA LEU A 287 4.24 -3.69 -6.72
C LEU A 287 5.57 -3.26 -6.11
N ILE A 288 5.91 -3.83 -4.96
CA ILE A 288 7.01 -3.39 -4.10
C ILE A 288 8.28 -4.18 -4.42
N VAL A 289 9.38 -3.48 -4.68
CA VAL A 289 10.74 -4.00 -4.76
C VAL A 289 11.54 -3.39 -3.61
N ASN A 290 12.30 -4.21 -2.89
CA ASN A 290 13.17 -3.71 -1.83
C ASN A 290 14.54 -3.37 -2.40
N GLU A 291 14.93 -2.09 -2.34
CA GLU A 291 16.20 -1.58 -2.85
C GLU A 291 17.01 -0.96 -1.73
N GLY A 292 18.08 -1.65 -1.33
CA GLY A 292 18.95 -1.19 -0.24
C GLY A 292 18.20 -0.98 1.08
N GLY A 293 17.13 -1.76 1.34
CA GLY A 293 16.28 -1.63 2.52
C GLY A 293 15.09 -0.66 2.36
N ASN A 294 15.00 0.07 1.26
CA ASN A 294 13.86 0.95 0.97
C ASN A 294 12.78 0.19 0.18
N ASP A 295 11.52 0.49 0.45
CA ASP A 295 10.42 -0.02 -0.37
C ASP A 295 10.24 0.92 -1.57
N VAL A 296 10.43 0.40 -2.77
CA VAL A 296 10.23 1.11 -4.03
C VAL A 296 9.06 0.46 -4.77
N THR A 297 8.08 1.24 -5.22
CA THR A 297 7.05 0.74 -6.13
C THR A 297 7.36 1.14 -7.57
N TYR A 298 7.22 0.18 -8.48
CA TYR A 298 7.37 0.43 -9.92
C TYR A 298 6.05 0.69 -10.65
N GLY A 299 4.93 0.53 -9.94
CA GLY A 299 3.61 0.70 -10.52
C GLY A 299 2.50 0.21 -9.60
N VAL A 300 1.27 0.34 -10.09
CA VAL A 300 0.07 -0.08 -9.37
C VAL A 300 -0.57 -1.29 -10.05
N THR A 301 -1.22 -2.14 -9.27
CA THR A 301 -1.99 -3.29 -9.77
C THR A 301 -3.07 -2.78 -10.73
N HIS A 302 -2.97 -3.17 -11.99
CA HIS A 302 -3.89 -2.73 -13.04
C HIS A 302 -4.97 -3.79 -13.28
N THR A 303 -4.55 -4.94 -13.79
CA THR A 303 -5.47 -6.02 -14.14
C THR A 303 -4.76 -7.37 -14.15
N GLY A 304 -5.53 -8.44 -14.21
CA GLY A 304 -5.02 -9.80 -14.26
C GLY A 304 -5.34 -10.50 -15.57
N ILE A 305 -4.49 -11.44 -15.97
CA ILE A 305 -4.76 -12.33 -17.12
C ILE A 305 -5.34 -13.63 -16.58
N LEU A 306 -6.65 -13.81 -16.80
CA LEU A 306 -7.38 -15.01 -16.43
C LEU A 306 -7.10 -16.14 -17.42
N THR A 307 -6.74 -17.32 -16.93
CA THR A 307 -6.75 -18.56 -17.72
C THR A 307 -7.86 -19.47 -17.20
N ASP A 308 -8.96 -19.58 -17.95
CA ASP A 308 -10.10 -20.52 -17.82
C ASP A 308 -10.81 -20.68 -16.45
N LYS A 309 -10.34 -20.08 -15.35
CA LYS A 309 -10.91 -20.24 -13.98
C LYS A 309 -10.61 -19.08 -13.02
N GLU A 310 -10.89 -17.83 -13.41
CA GLU A 310 -10.97 -16.67 -12.48
C GLU A 310 -9.76 -16.47 -11.53
N THR A 311 -8.57 -16.94 -11.93
CA THR A 311 -7.34 -16.83 -11.14
C THR A 311 -6.21 -16.28 -12.00
N ASN A 312 -5.55 -15.23 -11.49
CA ASN A 312 -4.50 -14.54 -12.21
C ASN A 312 -3.21 -15.36 -12.21
N LYS A 313 -2.90 -15.99 -13.34
CA LYS A 313 -1.57 -16.60 -13.56
C LYS A 313 -0.48 -15.52 -13.61
N ARG A 314 -0.85 -14.38 -14.20
CA ARG A 314 -0.02 -13.21 -14.42
C ARG A 314 -0.85 -11.98 -14.12
N VAL A 315 -0.26 -11.08 -13.35
CA VAL A 315 -0.82 -9.76 -13.06
C VAL A 315 -0.04 -8.72 -13.86
N ILE A 316 -0.74 -7.73 -14.37
CA ILE A 316 -0.21 -6.58 -15.08
C ILE A 316 -0.28 -5.37 -14.13
N TYR A 317 0.77 -4.57 -14.15
CA TYR A 317 0.88 -3.35 -13.37
C TYR A 317 1.14 -2.18 -14.31
N GLN A 318 0.42 -1.07 -14.10
CA GLN A 318 0.67 0.19 -14.79
C GLN A 318 1.90 0.84 -14.17
N THR A 319 2.94 1.05 -14.97
CA THR A 319 4.24 1.56 -14.48
C THR A 319 4.31 3.08 -14.47
N PHE A 320 5.23 3.60 -13.67
CA PHE A 320 5.68 4.99 -13.74
C PHE A 320 6.63 5.16 -14.94
N SER A 321 6.08 5.11 -16.15
CA SER A 321 6.81 5.42 -17.39
C SER A 321 7.29 6.88 -17.38
N LYS A 322 8.23 7.24 -18.26
CA LYS A 322 8.75 8.62 -18.36
C LYS A 322 7.65 9.69 -18.42
N ASP A 323 6.61 9.46 -19.21
CA ASP A 323 5.49 10.42 -19.35
C ASP A 323 4.65 10.50 -18.05
N ALA A 324 4.49 9.37 -17.35
CA ALA A 324 3.84 9.33 -16.05
C ALA A 324 4.68 10.07 -14.98
N ILE A 325 6.01 9.90 -15.00
CA ILE A 325 6.94 10.59 -14.10
C ILE A 325 6.83 12.10 -14.26
N GLU A 326 6.78 12.59 -15.51
CA GLU A 326 6.60 14.02 -15.79
C GLU A 326 5.28 14.54 -15.18
N LEU A 327 4.17 13.84 -15.36
CA LEU A 327 2.88 14.24 -14.78
C LEU A 327 2.88 14.19 -13.25
N ILE A 328 3.46 13.13 -12.65
CA ILE A 328 3.56 12.98 -11.20
C ILE A 328 4.39 14.11 -10.60
N THR A 329 5.53 14.45 -11.21
CA THR A 329 6.41 15.51 -10.72
C THR A 329 5.83 16.91 -10.92
N GLN A 330 4.96 17.10 -11.91
CA GLN A 330 4.19 18.33 -12.06
C GLN A 330 3.08 18.45 -11.00
N GLN A 331 2.36 17.36 -10.71
CA GLN A 331 1.29 17.35 -9.71
C GLN A 331 1.84 17.49 -8.29
N VAL A 332 2.84 16.69 -7.93
CA VAL A 332 3.42 16.67 -6.57
C VAL A 332 4.36 17.84 -6.36
N ASN A 333 5.22 18.13 -7.34
CA ASN A 333 6.25 19.16 -7.32
C ASN A 333 6.86 19.39 -5.93
N GLY A 334 7.43 18.34 -5.34
CA GLY A 334 7.83 18.34 -3.93
C GLY A 334 8.76 17.19 -3.56
N TRP A 335 8.78 16.85 -2.28
CA TRP A 335 9.63 15.80 -1.73
C TRP A 335 8.80 14.68 -1.12
N ASN A 336 9.34 13.46 -1.14
CA ASN A 336 8.74 12.30 -0.48
C ASN A 336 9.72 11.68 0.53
N ALA A 337 9.24 11.44 1.75
CA ALA A 337 9.99 10.88 2.86
C ALA A 337 9.01 10.39 3.94
N PRO A 338 9.46 9.59 4.92
CA PRO A 338 8.68 9.37 6.14
C PRO A 338 8.38 10.71 6.82
N THR A 339 7.16 10.90 7.33
CA THR A 339 6.78 12.14 8.04
C THR A 339 7.03 12.04 9.54
N VAL A 340 7.41 10.85 10.04
CA VAL A 340 7.84 10.62 11.42
C VAL A 340 9.13 9.81 11.42
N VAL A 341 10.13 10.31 12.14
CA VAL A 341 11.38 9.58 12.39
C VAL A 341 11.60 9.49 13.89
N GLU A 342 11.75 8.26 14.36
CA GLU A 342 12.06 7.97 15.77
C GLU A 342 13.56 7.85 15.97
N VAL A 343 14.09 8.54 16.97
CA VAL A 343 15.50 8.48 17.36
C VAL A 343 15.64 8.00 18.79
N SER A 344 16.77 7.38 19.10
CA SER A 344 17.04 6.72 20.38
C SER A 344 18.17 7.35 21.18
N GLU A 345 18.99 8.22 20.59
CA GLU A 345 20.22 8.73 21.19
C GLU A 345 20.52 10.16 20.73
N ILE A 346 20.88 11.02 21.68
CA ILE A 346 21.23 12.42 21.42
C ILE A 346 22.66 12.50 20.90
N GLY A 347 22.91 13.39 19.92
CA GLY A 347 24.23 13.63 19.34
C GLY A 347 24.74 12.54 18.40
N LYS A 348 23.95 11.48 18.14
CA LYS A 348 24.24 10.51 17.07
C LYS A 348 23.73 11.01 15.72
N ASN A 349 24.42 10.57 14.67
CA ASN A 349 24.00 10.78 13.30
C ASN A 349 22.93 9.75 12.91
N TYR A 350 21.85 10.25 12.33
CA TYR A 350 20.73 9.52 11.76
C TYR A 350 20.62 9.85 10.28
N ASN A 351 20.06 8.92 9.52
CA ASN A 351 19.77 9.10 8.11
C ASN A 351 18.27 8.89 7.87
N VAL A 352 17.69 9.71 7.01
CA VAL A 352 16.36 9.49 6.45
C VAL A 352 16.47 9.52 4.94
N THR A 353 15.90 8.51 4.28
CA THR A 353 15.80 8.49 2.81
C THR A 353 14.78 9.53 2.37
N VAL A 354 15.15 10.33 1.38
CA VAL A 354 14.32 11.37 0.78
C VAL A 354 14.32 11.18 -0.74
N GLN A 355 13.18 11.39 -1.39
CA GLN A 355 13.02 11.31 -2.84
C GLN A 355 12.62 12.65 -3.44
N ASN A 356 13.30 13.03 -4.53
CA ASN A 356 12.93 14.19 -5.32
C ASN A 356 11.71 13.85 -6.22
N LEU A 357 10.56 14.48 -5.96
CA LEU A 357 9.37 14.43 -6.81
C LEU A 357 9.08 15.81 -7.44
N THR A 358 10.11 16.61 -7.64
CA THR A 358 10.05 17.86 -8.40
C THR A 358 10.36 17.64 -9.87
N ILE A 359 10.01 18.62 -10.70
CA ILE A 359 10.24 18.60 -12.15
C ILE A 359 11.72 18.78 -12.55
N ASN A 360 12.57 19.25 -11.65
CA ASN A 360 13.97 19.60 -11.93
C ASN A 360 14.93 18.79 -11.05
N ASP A 361 16.20 18.80 -11.44
CA ASP A 361 17.27 18.37 -10.55
C ASP A 361 17.38 19.40 -9.41
N VAL A 362 17.32 18.94 -8.15
CA VAL A 362 17.35 19.83 -6.97
C VAL A 362 18.47 19.39 -6.03
N ASN A 363 19.23 20.37 -5.52
CA ASN A 363 20.10 20.16 -4.37
C ASN A 363 19.35 20.60 -3.12
N LEU A 364 19.07 19.65 -2.22
CA LEU A 364 18.27 19.92 -1.03
C LEU A 364 18.95 20.92 -0.08
N PHE A 365 20.27 21.03 -0.12
CA PHE A 365 21.04 21.94 0.74
C PHE A 365 21.14 23.38 0.22
N ASP A 366 20.47 23.69 -0.89
CA ASP A 366 20.34 25.08 -1.35
C ASP A 366 19.45 25.85 -0.34
N SER A 367 19.93 27.01 0.11
CA SER A 367 19.77 27.49 1.50
C SER A 367 18.37 27.92 1.97
N GLU A 368 17.31 27.76 1.18
CA GLU A 368 15.94 28.14 1.55
C GLU A 368 14.94 26.96 1.56
N ASP A 369 15.28 25.85 0.91
CA ASP A 369 14.37 24.71 0.72
C ASP A 369 14.42 23.70 1.87
N LEU A 370 15.54 23.65 2.60
CA LEU A 370 15.73 22.76 3.74
C LEU A 370 15.76 23.56 5.05
N VAL A 371 14.72 23.38 5.86
CA VAL A 371 14.60 24.04 7.16
C VAL A 371 14.55 23.00 8.27
N SER A 372 15.23 23.26 9.38
CA SER A 372 15.15 22.42 10.58
C SER A 372 14.86 23.26 11.82
N SER A 373 14.25 22.62 12.82
CA SER A 373 14.13 23.22 14.16
C SER A 373 15.49 23.36 14.84
N ASP A 374 15.62 24.25 15.82
CA ASP A 374 16.83 24.45 16.65
C ASP A 374 17.38 23.15 17.30
N ASN A 375 16.53 22.14 17.47
CA ASN A 375 16.95 20.85 18.04
C ASN A 375 17.61 19.89 17.03
N ILE A 376 17.62 20.23 15.74
CA ILE A 376 18.11 19.35 14.68
C ILE A 376 19.29 20.04 13.98
N THR A 377 20.43 19.36 13.95
CA THR A 377 21.59 19.76 13.18
C THR A 377 21.67 18.91 11.91
N LEU A 378 21.59 19.55 10.76
CA LEU A 378 21.73 18.91 9.45
C LEU A 378 23.21 18.76 9.10
N ASN A 379 23.60 17.58 8.63
CA ASN A 379 25.00 17.28 8.35
C ASN A 379 25.33 17.63 6.88
N SER A 380 26.34 18.47 6.66
CA SER A 380 26.71 18.96 5.32
C SER A 380 27.31 17.88 4.41
N ASP A 381 27.73 16.74 4.96
CA ASP A 381 28.20 15.57 4.23
C ASP A 381 27.08 14.58 3.86
N SER A 382 25.82 14.96 4.12
CA SER A 382 24.64 14.24 3.64
C SER A 382 24.71 14.02 2.13
N ASP A 383 24.30 12.83 1.68
CA ASP A 383 24.20 12.49 0.26
C ASP A 383 23.19 13.37 -0.49
N CYS A 384 22.24 14.00 0.22
CA CYS A 384 21.33 14.98 -0.38
C CYS A 384 21.98 16.33 -0.68
N ASN A 385 23.25 16.56 -0.32
CA ASN A 385 24.00 17.77 -0.68
C ASN A 385 24.64 17.63 -2.08
N ARG A 386 23.79 17.35 -3.07
CA ARG A 386 24.12 17.25 -4.49
C ARG A 386 22.84 17.42 -5.31
N LEU A 387 23.00 17.67 -6.61
CA LEU A 387 21.87 17.60 -7.53
C LEU A 387 21.28 16.18 -7.53
N THR A 388 20.01 16.09 -7.15
CA THR A 388 19.21 14.87 -7.10
C THR A 388 18.18 14.96 -8.21
N LYS A 389 18.13 13.98 -9.12
CA LYS A 389 17.21 13.99 -10.27
C LYS A 389 15.77 13.65 -9.86
N PRO A 390 14.77 13.97 -10.69
CA PRO A 390 13.41 13.46 -10.49
C PRO A 390 13.40 11.94 -10.28
N PHE A 391 12.62 11.47 -9.30
CA PHE A 391 12.52 10.08 -8.82
C PHE A 391 13.77 9.51 -8.14
N GLU A 392 14.89 10.22 -8.16
CA GLU A 392 16.10 9.80 -7.44
C GLU A 392 15.92 9.97 -5.92
N ILE A 393 16.48 9.03 -5.18
CA ILE A 393 16.56 9.08 -3.72
C ILE A 393 17.94 9.52 -3.24
N CYS A 394 17.99 10.20 -2.10
CA CYS A 394 19.22 10.56 -1.40
C CYS A 394 19.07 10.31 0.10
N GLN A 395 20.21 10.23 0.81
CA GLN A 395 20.22 10.06 2.27
C GLN A 395 20.43 11.39 2.98
N LEU A 396 19.40 11.89 3.67
CA LEU A 396 19.47 13.09 4.48
C LEU A 396 20.02 12.76 5.88
N SER A 397 21.21 13.26 6.18
CA SER A 397 21.90 13.00 7.43
C SER A 397 21.69 14.14 8.44
N PHE A 398 21.35 13.80 9.68
CA PHE A 398 21.11 14.78 10.75
C PHE A 398 21.46 14.22 12.13
N SER A 399 21.52 15.10 13.13
CA SER A 399 21.65 14.74 14.53
C SER A 399 20.65 15.51 15.40
N VAL A 400 20.31 14.93 16.56
CA VAL A 400 19.40 15.57 17.53
C VAL A 400 20.21 16.13 18.68
N ASN A 401 20.01 17.43 18.98
CA ASN A 401 20.85 18.20 19.90
C ASN A 401 20.46 17.99 21.38
N ASN A 402 19.19 17.70 21.68
CA ASN A 402 18.65 17.48 23.03
C ASN A 402 17.42 16.55 23.02
N ASP A 403 16.77 16.37 24.16
CA ASP A 403 15.63 15.45 24.33
C ASP A 403 14.27 16.01 23.87
N LYS A 404 14.22 17.22 23.32
CA LYS A 404 12.98 17.81 22.80
C LYS A 404 12.59 17.19 21.46
N LYS A 405 11.34 17.39 21.06
CA LYS A 405 10.90 17.11 19.68
C LYS A 405 11.56 18.06 18.71
N GLY A 406 11.87 17.59 17.51
CA GLY A 406 12.41 18.39 16.42
C GLY A 406 11.60 18.22 15.14
N PHE A 407 11.93 18.99 14.12
CA PHE A 407 11.44 18.77 12.77
C PHE A 407 12.48 19.11 11.72
N ILE A 408 12.31 18.49 10.56
CA ILE A 408 12.95 18.85 9.29
C ILE A 408 11.80 19.13 8.32
N GLU A 409 11.89 20.21 7.57
CA GLU A 409 10.90 20.63 6.59
C GLU A 409 11.58 20.71 5.23
N LEU A 410 11.04 19.96 4.27
CA LEU A 410 11.50 19.90 2.89
C LEU A 410 10.54 20.72 2.04
N ARG A 411 10.99 21.86 1.55
CA ARG A 411 10.17 22.81 0.80
C ARG A 411 10.50 22.76 -0.69
N ASN A 412 9.52 23.08 -1.50
CA ASN A 412 9.69 23.38 -2.92
C ASN A 412 8.47 24.15 -3.41
N ALA A 413 8.67 25.39 -3.88
CA ALA A 413 7.71 26.21 -4.62
C ALA A 413 6.21 25.96 -4.34
N GLY A 414 5.76 26.22 -3.10
CA GLY A 414 4.34 26.09 -2.70
C GLY A 414 3.99 24.79 -1.97
N ASN A 415 4.86 23.78 -2.03
CA ASN A 415 4.72 22.53 -1.31
C ASN A 415 5.76 22.43 -0.17
N SER A 416 5.36 21.78 0.92
CA SER A 416 6.23 21.50 2.05
C SER A 416 5.89 20.14 2.64
N LEU A 417 6.90 19.30 2.85
CA LEU A 417 6.77 18.06 3.60
C LEU A 417 7.47 18.24 4.96
N LYS A 418 6.74 17.98 6.05
CA LYS A 418 7.32 18.06 7.40
C LYS A 418 7.60 16.67 7.97
N ILE A 419 8.87 16.44 8.29
CA ILE A 419 9.36 15.27 9.02
C ILE A 419 9.45 15.61 10.51
N ASN A 420 8.59 15.01 11.32
CA ASN A 420 8.64 15.13 12.78
C ASN A 420 9.68 14.17 13.35
N VAL A 421 10.64 14.68 14.11
CA VAL A 421 11.68 13.89 14.77
C VAL A 421 11.32 13.72 16.24
N ILE A 422 11.08 12.48 16.65
CA ILE A 422 10.64 12.12 18.00
C ILE A 422 11.75 11.34 18.71
N ASN A 423 12.10 11.77 19.92
CA ASN A 423 13.09 11.08 20.73
C ASN A 423 12.43 10.09 21.69
N ASN A 424 12.67 8.80 21.48
CA ASN A 424 12.11 7.70 22.27
C ASN A 424 13.03 7.26 23.43
N ALA A 425 14.20 7.88 23.61
CA ALA A 425 15.19 7.53 24.64
C ALA A 425 14.70 7.73 26.09
N LYS A 426 13.56 8.41 26.30
CA LYS A 426 12.97 8.69 27.62
C LYS A 426 11.46 8.43 27.69
N SER A 427 10.91 7.64 26.78
CA SER A 427 9.46 7.44 26.71
C SER A 427 9.00 6.34 27.69
N ASP A 428 8.81 6.73 28.96
CA ASP A 428 7.68 6.22 29.77
C ASP A 428 6.34 6.88 29.31
N ASP A 429 6.43 7.88 28.43
CA ASP A 429 5.32 8.56 27.78
C ASP A 429 5.22 8.14 26.30
N LEU A 430 4.92 6.86 26.06
CA LEU A 430 4.27 6.51 24.81
C LEU A 430 2.89 7.13 24.92
N ILE A 431 2.54 8.04 24.00
CA ILE A 431 1.14 8.40 23.82
C ILE A 431 0.45 7.06 23.50
N PRO A 432 -0.41 6.52 24.36
CA PRO A 432 -1.16 5.34 24.00
C PRO A 432 -1.95 5.72 22.77
N TYR A 433 -1.93 4.85 21.76
CA TYR A 433 -3.00 4.82 20.79
C TYR A 433 -4.30 4.76 21.60
N ASP A 434 -5.06 5.86 21.60
CA ASP A 434 -6.31 5.96 22.34
C ASP A 434 -7.36 5.20 21.55
N ASP A 435 -7.44 3.90 21.85
CA ASP A 435 -8.44 2.96 21.39
C ASP A 435 -9.89 3.35 21.81
N LYS A 436 -10.07 4.50 22.48
CA LYS A 436 -11.37 5.01 22.96
C LYS A 436 -11.86 6.28 22.27
N LYS A 437 -11.16 6.87 21.30
CA LYS A 437 -11.73 7.95 20.49
C LYS A 437 -12.55 7.42 19.32
N ILE A 438 -13.71 6.87 19.65
CA ILE A 438 -14.83 6.62 18.72
C ILE A 438 -15.76 7.86 18.61
N ASP A 439 -15.47 8.93 19.36
CA ASP A 439 -16.46 10.00 19.60
C ASP A 439 -16.39 11.23 18.67
N ASP A 440 -15.61 11.21 17.57
CA ASP A 440 -15.71 12.22 16.51
C ASP A 440 -16.52 11.75 15.28
N LEU A 441 -17.31 10.67 15.44
CA LEU A 441 -18.46 10.42 14.59
C LEU A 441 -19.55 11.43 14.99
N ILE A 442 -19.71 12.48 14.19
CA ILE A 442 -20.91 13.32 14.21
C ILE A 442 -22.12 12.36 14.18
N PRO A 443 -22.99 12.37 15.20
CA PRO A 443 -24.15 11.48 15.18
C PRO A 443 -25.06 11.91 14.04
N TYR A 444 -25.49 10.95 13.23
CA TYR A 444 -26.63 11.12 12.35
C TYR A 444 -27.83 11.48 13.22
N ASP A 445 -28.29 12.72 13.06
CA ASP A 445 -29.56 13.19 13.59
C ASP A 445 -30.67 12.36 12.93
N ASN A 446 -31.34 11.52 13.70
CA ASN A 446 -32.66 11.05 13.35
C ASN A 446 -33.57 11.18 14.56
N ASN A 447 -34.46 12.15 14.42
CA ASN A 447 -35.58 12.40 15.30
C ASN A 447 -36.47 11.15 15.45
N ASP A 448 -36.97 11.06 16.68
CA ASP A 448 -38.27 10.55 17.08
C ASP A 448 -38.48 9.05 17.38
N ASN A 449 -38.85 8.90 18.67
CA ASN A 449 -39.87 8.04 19.25
C ASN A 449 -39.50 6.61 19.68
N GLY A 450 -39.25 6.50 20.99
CA GLY A 450 -40.03 5.56 21.81
C GLY A 450 -39.21 4.64 22.70
N GLY A 451 -39.54 4.64 24.00
CA GLY A 451 -39.33 3.48 24.87
C GLY A 451 -38.40 3.73 26.05
N GLY A 452 -38.94 4.25 27.14
CA GLY A 452 -38.20 4.54 28.36
C GLY A 452 -37.75 3.29 29.14
N SER A 453 -36.71 3.50 29.95
CA SER A 453 -36.51 2.78 31.20
C SER A 453 -36.04 3.78 32.26
N LEU A 454 -36.97 4.11 33.16
CA LEU A 454 -36.78 4.97 34.31
C LEU A 454 -35.78 4.34 35.28
N ASN A 455 -34.63 4.97 35.48
CA ASN A 455 -33.72 4.61 36.56
C ASN A 455 -34.30 5.09 37.90
N PHE A 456 -34.66 4.11 38.72
CA PHE A 456 -35.41 4.17 39.98
C PHE A 456 -34.69 4.89 41.15
N ILE A 457 -33.60 5.61 40.89
CA ILE A 457 -32.72 6.21 41.91
C ILE A 457 -32.79 7.75 41.90
N SER A 458 -33.40 8.36 40.87
CA SER A 458 -33.49 9.83 40.75
C SER A 458 -34.73 10.46 41.40
N ILE A 459 -35.73 9.65 41.79
CA ILE A 459 -37.01 10.13 42.37
C ILE A 459 -36.93 10.34 43.89
N PHE A 460 -35.93 9.79 44.59
CA PHE A 460 -35.75 10.03 46.03
C PHE A 460 -34.87 11.23 46.39
N MET A 461 -34.15 11.83 45.43
CA MET A 461 -33.37 13.06 45.67
C MET A 461 -34.14 14.37 45.41
N LEU A 462 -35.34 14.32 44.81
CA LEU A 462 -36.15 15.52 44.51
C LEU A 462 -37.32 15.78 45.48
N LEU A 463 -37.56 14.90 46.46
CA LEU A 463 -38.52 15.15 47.57
C LEU A 463 -37.86 15.53 48.91
N GLY A 464 -36.53 15.50 49.00
CA GLY A 464 -35.77 15.83 50.22
C GLY A 464 -35.38 17.30 50.38
N MET A 465 -35.70 18.17 49.42
CA MET A 465 -35.33 19.60 49.42
C MET A 465 -36.54 20.54 49.24
N ALA A 466 -37.74 20.11 49.64
CA ALA A 466 -38.95 20.95 49.62
C ALA A 466 -39.73 20.98 50.94
N LEU A 467 -39.32 20.24 51.97
CA LEU A 467 -39.92 20.32 53.31
C LEU A 467 -38.78 20.34 54.34
N LEU A 468 -38.80 21.35 55.22
CA LEU A 468 -37.76 21.75 56.18
C LEU A 468 -36.75 22.82 55.69
N ARG A 469 -37.24 23.85 55.01
CA ARG A 469 -37.17 25.18 55.62
C ARG A 469 -38.43 25.97 55.24
N LYS A 470 -39.09 26.62 56.20
CA LYS A 470 -38.48 27.08 57.45
C LYS A 470 -39.03 26.46 58.73
N ARG A 471 -38.70 25.17 58.94
CA ARG A 471 -38.14 24.60 60.17
C ARG A 471 -38.19 23.10 60.10
#